data_AF-A0A4D4JG97-F1
#
_entry.id   AF-A0A4D4JG97-F1
#
_cell.length_a   1.000
_cell.length_b   1.000
_cell.length_c   1.000
_cell.angle_alpha   90.00
_cell.angle_beta   90.00
_cell.angle_gamma   90.00
#
_symmetry.space_group_name_H-M   'P 1'
#
loop_
_entity.id
_entity.type
_entity.pdbx_description
1 polymer ?
#
loop_
_entity_poly.entity_id
_entity_poly.type
_entity_poly.pdbx_seq_one_letter_code
_entity_poly.pdbx_strand_id
1 'polypeptide(L)' 'MADGVAGNEGWSKLGAEPGLCGRCRHAKVNETRKGTAYLRCTRAAWDERLPRYPRLPVRECVGFEPG' A
#
# COMPACT_ATOMS: atom_id res chain seq x y z
N MET A 1 -11.36 16.72 16.45
CA MET A 1 -10.80 15.36 16.66
C MET A 1 -11.21 14.54 15.43
N ALA A 2 -10.40 14.26 14.42
CA ALA A 2 -8.98 14.44 14.18
C ALA A 2 -8.80 14.83 12.69
N ASP A 3 -7.96 15.84 12.46
CA ASP A 3 -7.42 16.23 11.15
C ASP A 3 -6.62 15.08 10.55
N GLY A 4 -7.29 14.25 9.75
CA GLY A 4 -6.68 13.15 9.02
C GLY A 4 -5.92 13.67 7.81
N VAL A 5 -4.66 14.07 8.00
CA VAL A 5 -3.69 14.28 6.92
C VAL A 5 -3.34 12.92 6.28
N ALA A 6 -4.31 12.35 5.56
CA ALA A 6 -4.17 11.11 4.83
C ALA A 6 -3.30 11.33 3.59
N GLY A 7 -1.98 11.24 3.75
CA GLY A 7 -1.07 11.41 2.61
C GLY A 7 0.27 10.69 2.72
N ASN A 8 0.90 10.64 3.90
CA ASN A 8 2.26 10.11 3.99
C ASN A 8 2.59 9.29 5.25
N GLU A 9 1.82 9.43 6.34
CA GLU A 9 2.12 8.75 7.62
C GLU A 9 1.84 7.24 7.62
N GLY A 10 0.88 6.79 6.83
CA GLY A 10 0.55 5.37 6.74
C GLY A 10 1.76 4.52 6.35
N TRP A 11 2.62 5.03 5.45
CA TRP A 11 3.81 4.31 4.97
C TRP A 11 4.82 4.03 6.07
N SER A 12 4.99 4.95 7.03
CA SER A 12 5.90 4.78 8.18
C SER A 12 5.38 3.78 9.22
N LYS A 13 4.06 3.55 9.25
CA LYS A 13 3.40 2.59 10.17
C LYS A 13 3.26 1.19 9.57
N LEU A 14 3.80 0.96 8.38
CA LEU A 14 3.97 -0.38 7.85
C LEU A 14 5.13 -1.08 8.56
N GLY A 15 4.89 -2.33 8.97
CA GLY A 15 5.94 -3.15 9.59
C GLY A 15 7.03 -3.64 8.63
N ALA A 16 7.04 -3.19 7.37
CA ALA A 16 7.99 -3.59 6.34
C ALA A 16 8.08 -2.52 5.25
N GLU A 17 9.22 -2.50 4.54
CA GLU A 17 9.42 -1.60 3.41
C GLU A 17 8.44 -1.91 2.27
N PRO A 18 7.78 -0.90 1.69
CA PRO A 18 6.78 -1.13 0.65
C PRO A 18 7.36 -1.58 -0.69
N GLY A 19 8.65 -1.34 -0.95
CA GLY A 19 9.31 -1.65 -2.22
C GLY A 19 8.68 -0.88 -3.39
N LEU A 20 8.45 -1.57 -4.51
CA LEU A 20 7.80 -0.99 -5.70
C LEU A 20 6.44 -0.38 -5.38
N CYS A 21 5.67 -0.95 -4.45
CA CYS A 21 4.37 -0.39 -4.09
C CYS A 21 4.47 1.02 -3.51
N GLY A 22 5.60 1.41 -2.89
CA GLY A 22 5.81 2.77 -2.36
C GLY A 22 5.81 3.86 -3.43
N ARG A 23 6.04 3.48 -4.69
CA ARG A 23 6.03 4.39 -5.85
C ARG A 23 4.87 4.09 -6.81
N CYS A 24 3.97 3.19 -6.42
CA CYS A 24 2.87 2.74 -7.29
C CYS A 24 1.62 3.56 -7.05
N ARG A 25 0.99 4.08 -8.11
CA ARG A 25 -0.27 4.84 -8.01
C ARG A 25 -1.47 4.02 -7.49
N HIS A 26 -1.40 2.69 -7.60
CA HIS A 26 -2.47 1.77 -7.17
C HIS A 26 -2.31 1.30 -5.73
N ALA A 27 -1.17 1.61 -5.11
CA ALA A 27 -0.92 1.25 -3.73
C ALA A 27 -1.68 2.21 -2.81
N LYS A 28 -2.53 1.66 -1.93
CA LYS A 28 -3.19 2.42 -0.87
C LYS A 28 -2.79 1.88 0.48
N VAL A 29 -2.36 2.77 1.35
CA VAL A 29 -2.06 2.44 2.74
C VAL A 29 -3.22 2.90 3.61
N ASN A 30 -3.73 1.99 4.43
CA ASN A 30 -4.81 2.25 5.34
C ASN A 30 -4.34 1.98 6.77
N GLU A 31 -4.61 2.92 7.66
CA GLU A 31 -4.29 2.80 9.07
C GLU A 31 -5.43 2.16 9.85
N THR A 32 -5.09 1.38 10.88
CA THR A 32 -6.04 0.77 11.80
C THR A 32 -6.11 1.55 13.10
N ARG A 33 -7.21 1.39 13.86
CA ARG A 33 -7.36 1.98 15.21
C ARG A 33 -6.27 1.56 16.20
N LYS A 34 -5.52 0.49 15.92
CA LYS A 34 -4.39 0.03 16.75
C LYS A 34 -3.07 0.76 16.44
N GLY A 35 -3.06 1.69 15.49
CA GLY A 35 -1.86 2.42 15.09
C GLY A 35 -0.95 1.68 14.10
N THR A 36 -1.38 0.52 13.60
CA THR A 36 -0.68 -0.20 12.51
C THR A 36 -1.27 0.16 11.17
N ALA A 37 -0.45 0.15 10.11
CA ALA A 37 -0.92 0.34 8.75
C ALA A 37 -0.83 -0.95 7.93
N TYR A 38 -1.72 -1.07 6.94
CA TYR A 38 -1.70 -2.14 5.95
C TYR A 38 -1.73 -1.57 4.55
N LEU A 39 -0.93 -2.17 3.68
CA LEU A 39 -0.92 -1.88 2.25
C LEU A 39 -1.97 -2.75 1.55
N ARG A 40 -2.75 -2.14 0.68
CA ARG A 40 -3.63 -2.83 -0.26
C ARG A 40 -3.39 -2.35 -1.68
N CYS A 41 -3.43 -3.26 -2.64
CA CYS A 41 -3.44 -2.93 -4.05
C CYS A 41 -4.89 -2.70 -4.50
N THR A 42 -5.20 -1.55 -5.10
CA THR A 42 -6.53 -1.31 -5.69
C THR A 42 -6.70 -2.02 -7.03
N ARG A 43 -5.62 -2.21 -7.79
CA ARG A 43 -5.63 -2.88 -9.10
C ARG A 43 -6.01 -4.35 -9.02
N ALA A 44 -5.68 -5.01 -7.91
CA ALA A 44 -6.12 -6.37 -7.60
C ALA A 44 -7.65 -6.56 -7.56
N ALA A 45 -8.43 -5.47 -7.59
CA ALA A 45 -9.89 -5.56 -7.70
C ALA A 45 -10.37 -5.99 -9.10
N TRP A 46 -9.58 -5.74 -10.15
CA TRP A 46 -9.93 -6.12 -11.53
C TRP A 46 -8.83 -6.93 -12.24
N ASP A 47 -7.64 -7.07 -11.64
CA ASP A 47 -6.54 -7.87 -12.16
C ASP A 47 -6.20 -8.98 -11.16
N GLU A 48 -6.69 -10.18 -11.40
CA GLU A 48 -6.50 -11.36 -10.53
C GLU A 48 -5.03 -11.80 -10.42
N ARG A 49 -4.18 -11.36 -11.34
CA ARG A 49 -2.73 -11.62 -11.30
C ARG A 49 -2.04 -10.89 -10.15
N LEU A 50 -2.70 -9.89 -9.58
CA LEU A 50 -2.16 -9.06 -8.50
C LEU A 50 -2.76 -9.47 -7.16
N PRO A 51 -1.94 -9.73 -6.14
CA PRO A 51 -2.46 -9.98 -4.80
C PRO A 51 -3.03 -8.68 -4.21
N ARG A 52 -4.26 -8.76 -3.66
CA ARG A 52 -4.90 -7.64 -2.95
C ARG A 52 -4.07 -7.13 -1.77
N TYR A 53 -3.37 -8.04 -1.10
CA TYR A 53 -2.45 -7.77 0.00
C TYR A 53 -1.07 -8.33 -0.39
N PRO A 54 -0.24 -7.57 -1.12
CA PRO A 54 1.07 -8.04 -1.54
C PRO A 54 1.97 -8.27 -0.33
N ARG A 55 2.83 -9.30 -0.41
CA ARG A 55 3.87 -9.54 0.60
C ARG A 55 4.97 -8.50 0.42
N LEU A 56 5.37 -7.88 1.53
CA LEU A 56 6.41 -6.86 1.53
C LEU A 56 7.78 -7.44 1.89
N PRO A 57 8.87 -6.88 1.31
CA PRO A 57 8.89 -5.80 0.30
C PRO A 57 8.54 -6.30 -1.10
N VAL A 58 7.74 -5.51 -1.85
CA VAL A 58 7.42 -5.84 -3.25
C VAL A 58 8.62 -5.54 -4.13
N ARG A 59 9.30 -6.60 -4.58
CA ARG A 59 10.46 -6.48 -5.49
C ARG A 59 10.07 -6.48 -6.96
N GLU A 60 9.00 -7.19 -7.30
CA GLU A 60 8.51 -7.36 -8.66
C GLU A 60 6.99 -7.29 -8.67
N CYS A 61 6.41 -6.52 -9.58
CA CYS A 61 4.96 -6.38 -9.73
C CYS A 61 4.60 -6.15 -11.19
N VAL A 62 3.86 -7.10 -11.78
CA VAL A 62 3.45 -7.07 -13.20
C VAL A 62 2.50 -5.92 -13.53
N GLY A 63 1.83 -5.35 -12.52
CA GLY A 63 0.90 -4.23 -12.64
C GLY A 63 1.41 -2.96 -11.98
N PHE A 64 2.73 -2.85 -11.77
CA PHE A 64 3.35 -1.64 -11.23
C PHE A 64 3.14 -0.47 -12.19
N GLU A 65 2.58 0.62 -11.68
CA GLU A 65 2.45 1.88 -12.41
C GLU A 65 3.00 3.02 -11.56
N PRO A 66 4.13 3.64 -11.96
CA PRO A 66 4.69 4.76 -11.22
C PRO A 66 3.73 5.96 -11.24
N GLY A 67 3.66 6.68 -10.11
CA GLY A 67 2.85 7.89 -9.94
C GLY A 67 3.62 9.00 -9.25
#